data_AF-A0A964F7I4-F1
#
_entry.id   AF-A0A964F7I4-F1
#
_cell.length_a   1.000
_cell.length_b   1.000
_cell.length_c   1.000
_cell.angle_alpha   90.00
_cell.angle_beta   90.00
_cell.angle_gamma   90.00
#
_symmetry.space_group_name_H-M   'P 1'
#
loop_
_entity.id
_entity.type
_entity.pdbx_description
1 polymer ?
#
loop_
_entity_poly.entity_id
_entity_poly.type
_entity_poly.pdbx_seq_one_letter_code
_entity_poly.pdbx_strand_id
1 'polypeptide(L)' 'MVQCAACHGADGIAREADVPDLAGQHDVYLYNQLKNFKSGKRPHKEMRYLGRHMSDEEMQAIAEYYASLPRN' A
#
# COMPACT_ATOMS: atom_id res chain seq x y z
N MET A 1 3.26 -0.92 -9.92
CA MET A 1 4.26 -0.48 -8.92
C MET A 1 4.65 0.99 -9.03
N VAL A 2 4.87 1.55 -10.22
CA VAL A 2 5.27 2.98 -10.37
C VAL A 2 4.34 3.97 -9.65
N GLN A 3 3.02 3.71 -9.66
CA GLN A 3 2.04 4.56 -8.97
C GLN A 3 2.15 4.54 -7.44
N CYS A 4 2.57 3.43 -6.85
CA CYS A 4 2.71 3.27 -5.40
C CYS A 4 4.00 3.96 -4.90
N ALA A 5 5.08 3.78 -5.66
CA ALA A 5 6.40 4.33 -5.36
C ALA A 5 6.43 5.87 -5.40
N ALA A 6 5.49 6.51 -6.11
CA ALA A 6 5.41 7.97 -6.18
C ALA A 6 5.24 8.63 -4.80
N CYS A 7 4.56 7.98 -3.87
CA CYS A 7 4.39 8.47 -2.50
C CYS A 7 5.17 7.62 -1.50
N HIS A 8 5.12 6.29 -1.63
CA HIS A 8 5.70 5.36 -0.65
C HIS A 8 7.17 5.03 -0.89
N GLY A 9 7.82 5.67 -1.87
CA GLY A 9 9.21 5.39 -2.23
C GLY A 9 9.37 4.13 -3.10
N ALA A 10 10.43 4.12 -3.92
CA ALA A 10 10.76 2.98 -4.78
C ALA A 10 11.25 1.76 -3.98
N ASP A 11 11.83 2.02 -2.81
CA ASP A 11 12.26 1.05 -1.79
C ASP A 11 11.15 0.75 -0.76
N GLY A 12 9.95 1.33 -0.92
CA GLY A 12 8.88 1.23 0.06
C GLY A 12 9.13 2.05 1.34
N ILE A 13 10.11 2.96 1.31
CA ILE A 13 10.40 3.92 2.38
C ILE A 13 9.98 5.31 1.88
N ALA A 14 9.00 5.90 2.54
CA ALA A 14 8.46 7.20 2.20
C ALA A 14 9.50 8.31 2.43
N ARG A 15 9.39 9.38 1.64
CA ARG A 15 10.22 10.60 1.80
C ARG A 15 9.43 11.76 2.43
N GLU A 16 8.12 11.62 2.50
CA GLU A 16 7.20 12.59 3.09
C GLU A 16 6.73 12.07 4.46
N ALA A 17 6.69 12.95 5.47
CA ALA A 17 6.39 12.56 6.85
C ALA A 17 4.97 11.99 7.04
N ASP A 18 4.01 12.43 6.21
CA ASP A 18 2.61 12.00 6.30
C ASP A 18 2.31 10.74 5.47
N VAL A 19 3.30 10.23 4.74
CA VAL A 19 3.16 9.00 3.96
C VAL A 19 3.85 7.86 4.72
N PRO A 20 3.16 6.74 4.99
CA PRO A 20 3.75 5.65 5.73
C PRO A 20 4.72 4.81 4.88
N ASP A 21 5.75 4.28 5.54
CA ASP A 21 6.59 3.22 5.00
C ASP A 21 5.78 1.92 4.82
N LEU A 22 6.02 1.25 3.70
CA LEU A 22 5.43 -0.05 3.38
C LEU A 22 6.44 -1.19 3.47
N ALA A 23 7.73 -0.88 3.34
CA ALA A 23 8.81 -1.87 3.28
C ALA A 23 8.83 -2.78 4.51
N GLY A 24 8.77 -4.08 4.26
CA GLY A 24 8.80 -5.13 5.27
C GLY A 24 7.59 -5.19 6.19
N GLN A 25 6.53 -4.40 5.95
CA GLN A 25 5.29 -4.50 6.70
C GLN A 25 4.61 -5.86 6.45
N HIS A 26 3.82 -6.36 7.40
CA HIS A 26 3.12 -7.62 7.23
C HIS A 26 2.17 -7.58 6.02
N ASP A 27 2.29 -8.57 5.14
CA ASP A 27 1.47 -8.78 3.96
C ASP A 27 -0.04 -8.75 4.28
N VAL A 28 -0.48 -9.53 5.29
CA VAL A 28 -1.87 -9.58 5.73
C VAL A 28 -2.36 -8.20 6.18
N TYR A 29 -1.49 -7.42 6.83
CA TYR A 29 -1.85 -6.06 7.22
C TYR A 29 -2.03 -5.16 6.00
N LEU A 30 -1.06 -5.15 5.08
CA LEU A 30 -1.10 -4.33 3.87
C LEU A 30 -2.31 -4.64 3.00
N TYR A 31 -2.58 -5.92 2.74
CA TYR A 31 -3.75 -6.38 2.00
C TYR A 31 -5.05 -5.91 2.66
N ASN A 32 -5.18 -6.07 3.98
CA ASN A 32 -6.36 -5.60 4.70
C ASN A 32 -6.52 -4.08 4.66
N GLN A 33 -5.42 -3.30 4.70
CA GLN A 33 -5.50 -1.85 4.55
C GLN A 33 -6.01 -1.45 3.17
N LEU A 34 -5.50 -2.08 2.10
CA LEU A 34 -5.97 -1.84 0.73
C LEU A 34 -7.47 -2.14 0.60
N LYS A 35 -7.96 -3.25 1.17
CA LYS A 35 -9.40 -3.58 1.22
C LYS A 35 -10.21 -2.56 2.00
N ASN A 36 -9.69 -2.08 3.12
CA ASN A 36 -10.36 -1.08 3.94
C ASN A 36 -10.44 0.27 3.22
N PHE A 37 -9.41 0.67 2.47
CA PHE A 37 -9.45 1.88 1.64
C PHE A 37 -10.44 1.73 0.48
N LYS A 38 -10.40 0.60 -0.25
CA LYS A 38 -11.30 0.31 -1.37
C LYS A 38 -12.78 0.31 -0.94
N SER A 39 -13.09 -0.35 0.17
CA SER A 39 -14.46 -0.41 0.71
C SER A 39 -14.92 0.90 1.37
N GLY A 40 -14.00 1.81 1.68
CA GLY A 40 -14.28 3.04 2.42
C GLY A 40 -14.35 2.84 3.95
N LYS A 41 -14.12 1.63 4.46
CA LYS A 41 -14.04 1.37 5.91
C LYS A 41 -12.91 2.14 6.58
N ARG A 42 -11.79 2.34 5.88
CA ARG A 42 -10.73 3.27 6.27
C ARG A 42 -10.82 4.51 5.38
N PRO A 43 -11.23 5.67 5.93
CA PRO A 43 -11.37 6.89 5.14
C PRO A 43 -10.00 7.47 4.79
N HIS A 44 -9.70 7.55 3.49
CA HIS A 44 -8.56 8.29 2.95
C HIS A 44 -8.83 8.52 1.46
N LYS A 45 -8.86 9.77 1.02
CA LYS A 45 -9.35 10.14 -0.32
C LYS A 45 -8.47 9.56 -1.42
N GLU A 46 -7.16 9.73 -1.27
CA GLU A 46 -6.11 9.36 -2.21
C GLU A 46 -6.01 7.84 -2.33
N MET A 47 -5.85 7.13 -1.20
CA MET A 47 -5.77 5.66 -1.21
C MET A 47 -7.08 4.99 -1.65
N ARG A 48 -8.24 5.58 -1.35
CA ARG A 48 -9.52 5.10 -1.89
C ARG A 48 -9.59 5.32 -3.40
N TYR A 49 -9.14 6.47 -3.90
CA TYR A 49 -9.05 6.72 -5.33
C TYR A 49 -8.14 5.67 -6.00
N LEU A 50 -6.91 5.48 -5.50
CA LEU A 50 -5.97 4.51 -6.07
C LEU A 50 -6.48 3.06 -6.00
N GLY A 51 -7.11 2.66 -4.89
CA GLY A 51 -7.59 1.29 -4.68
C GLY A 51 -8.91 0.95 -5.36
N ARG A 52 -9.67 1.92 -5.89
CA ARG A 52 -11.07 1.70 -6.32
C ARG A 52 -11.24 0.65 -7.42
N HIS A 53 -10.24 0.46 -8.28
CA HIS A 53 -10.27 -0.50 -9.39
C HIS A 53 -9.36 -1.71 -9.18
N MET A 54 -8.66 -1.81 -8.05
CA MET A 54 -7.74 -2.93 -7.82
C MET A 54 -8.52 -4.24 -7.68
N SER A 55 -8.09 -5.31 -8.34
CA SER A 55 -8.59 -6.66 -8.07
C SER A 55 -8.11 -7.17 -6.71
N ASP A 56 -8.68 -8.28 -6.24
CA ASP A 56 -8.22 -8.89 -4.98
C ASP A 56 -6.79 -9.42 -5.12
N GLU A 57 -6.49 -10.03 -6.28
CA GLU A 57 -5.17 -10.53 -6.65
C GLU A 57 -4.14 -9.40 -6.74
N GLU A 58 -4.50 -8.25 -7.30
CA GLU A 58 -3.61 -7.08 -7.36
C GLU A 58 -3.29 -6.56 -5.95
N MET A 59 -4.29 -6.48 -5.06
CA MET A 59 -4.06 -6.05 -3.68
C MET A 59 -3.16 -7.03 -2.92
N GLN A 60 -3.35 -8.33 -3.14
CA GLN A 60 -2.51 -9.38 -2.56
C GLN A 60 -1.06 -9.27 -3.07
N ALA A 61 -0.86 -9.16 -4.39
CA ALA A 61 0.46 -9.05 -4.99
C ALA A 61 1.22 -7.80 -4.52
N ILE A 62 0.53 -6.66 -4.37
CA ILE A 62 1.12 -5.42 -3.82
C ILE A 62 1.56 -5.65 -2.37
N ALA A 63 0.72 -6.29 -1.55
CA ALA A 63 1.01 -6.55 -0.17
C ALA A 63 2.22 -7.49 0.01
N GLU A 64 2.26 -8.59 -0.74
CA GLU A 64 3.37 -9.54 -0.74
C GLU A 64 4.67 -8.90 -1.20
N TYR A 65 4.62 -8.07 -2.26
CA TYR A 65 5.80 -7.35 -2.73
C TYR A 65 6.40 -6.46 -1.64
N TYR A 66 5.61 -5.58 -1.04
CA TYR A 66 6.13 -4.64 -0.04
C TYR A 66 6.55 -5.34 1.25
N ALA A 67 5.88 -6.42 1.63
CA ALA A 67 6.29 -7.27 2.75
C ALA A 67 7.64 -7.97 2.52
N SER A 68 8.00 -8.25 1.27
CA SER A 68 9.29 -8.87 0.92
C SER A 68 10.48 -7.90 0.96
N LEU A 69 10.23 -6.58 1.01
CA LEU A 69 11.29 -5.59 1.07
C LEU A 69 11.94 -5.57 2.47
N PRO A 70 13.23 -5.22 2.59
CA PRO A 70 13.88 -5.05 3.88
C PRO A 70 13.18 -3.99 4.74
N ARG A 71 12.94 -4.28 6.02
CA ARG A 71 12.62 -3.23 7.00
C ARG A 71 13.87 -2.38 7.23
N ASN A 72 13.70 -1.06 7.28
CA ASN A 72 14.74 -0.11 7.69
C ASN A 72 14.91 -0.12 9.22
#